data_AF-A0A560DPY0-F1
#
_entry.id   AF-A0A560DPY0-F1
#
_cell.length_a   1.000
_cell.length_b   1.000
_cell.length_c   1.000
_cell.angle_alpha   90.00
_cell.angle_beta   90.00
_cell.angle_gamma   90.00
#
_symmetry.space_group_name_H-M   'P 1'
#
loop_
_entity.id
_entity.type
_entity.pdbx_description
1 polymer ?
#
loop_
_entity_poly.entity_id
_entity_poly.type
_entity_poly.pdbx_seq_one_letter_code
_entity_poly.pdbx_strand_id
1 'polypeptide(L)'
;MGPFERARADGGEAAVNPRRRRGNDGFTMRNAVFALLFSLLAGCGGTRLALQSEAEESSVNLADALADCRNGFPDQIAQAVPRADCIVKATELSVRPGLRFPELLDRENMLRKALAAQVAAGNVSLLERNDRIAKTHKAILAEEAERLRAAPSEGQGATPLAVVQWRASNSDACARLGGNSPNCY
;
A
#
# COMPACT_ATOMS: atom_id res chain seq x y z
N MET A 1 -33.75 46.94 -38.89
CA MET A 1 -33.68 48.14 -38.04
C MET A 1 -32.63 47.88 -36.95
N GLY A 2 -31.90 48.90 -36.48
CA GLY A 2 -30.94 48.80 -35.35
C GLY A 2 -31.61 49.08 -34.00
N PRO A 3 -30.91 49.57 -32.94
CA PRO A 3 -29.49 50.00 -32.82
C PRO A 3 -28.64 49.00 -31.98
N PHE A 4 -27.33 49.13 -31.67
CA PHE A 4 -26.26 50.15 -31.82
C PHE A 4 -25.94 51.08 -30.61
N GLU A 5 -25.01 50.69 -29.73
CA GLU A 5 -24.19 51.57 -28.83
C GLU A 5 -23.00 50.77 -28.21
N ARG A 6 -21.80 51.23 -27.79
CA ARG A 6 -21.02 52.50 -27.79
C ARG A 6 -20.53 53.13 -26.44
N ALA A 7 -20.08 52.32 -25.48
CA ALA A 7 -19.23 52.72 -24.33
C ALA A 7 -17.86 51.98 -24.40
N ARG A 8 -16.64 52.47 -24.07
CA ARG A 8 -16.08 53.73 -23.50
C ARG A 8 -16.33 54.03 -21.99
N ALA A 9 -15.37 54.57 -21.21
CA ALA A 9 -13.94 54.88 -21.47
C ALA A 9 -13.07 54.84 -20.18
N ASP A 10 -11.75 54.97 -20.39
CA ASP A 10 -10.68 55.46 -19.48
C ASP A 10 -10.11 54.50 -18.42
N GLY A 11 -8.85 54.61 -17.97
CA GLY A 11 -7.73 55.48 -18.36
C GLY A 11 -6.67 55.56 -17.24
N GLY A 12 -5.37 55.69 -17.54
CA GLY A 12 -4.34 55.89 -16.51
C GLY A 12 -2.95 55.30 -16.79
N GLU A 13 -2.09 56.05 -17.47
CA GLU A 13 -0.64 55.83 -17.41
C GLU A 13 -0.04 56.43 -16.13
N ALA A 14 0.97 55.78 -15.56
CA ALA A 14 1.81 56.34 -14.50
C ALA A 14 3.29 56.00 -14.78
N ALA A 15 4.04 56.96 -15.32
CA ALA A 15 5.43 56.76 -15.73
C ALA A 15 6.44 56.97 -14.58
N VAL A 16 7.53 56.20 -14.57
CA VAL A 16 8.72 56.45 -13.74
C VAL A 16 9.98 56.33 -14.60
N ASN A 17 10.70 57.44 -14.78
CA ASN A 17 11.94 57.54 -15.56
C ASN A 17 13.16 57.53 -14.59
N PRO A 18 14.34 57.01 -14.96
CA PRO A 18 15.42 56.71 -14.01
C PRO A 18 16.44 57.85 -13.86
N ARG A 19 17.29 57.80 -12.82
CA ARG A 19 18.57 58.56 -12.75
C ARG A 19 19.65 57.87 -11.92
N ARG A 20 20.93 58.17 -12.25
CA ARG A 20 22.16 57.50 -11.76
C ARG A 20 22.74 58.11 -10.47
N ARG A 21 23.32 57.26 -9.62
CA ARG A 21 24.66 57.35 -8.97
C ARG A 21 25.12 55.89 -8.74
N ARG A 22 26.32 55.37 -9.03
CA ARG A 22 27.73 55.81 -9.18
C ARG A 22 28.46 56.11 -7.85
N GLY A 23 29.48 55.30 -7.57
CA GLY A 23 30.45 55.40 -6.46
C GLY A 23 30.09 54.49 -5.27
N ASN A 24 31.05 53.88 -4.55
CA ASN A 24 32.46 53.63 -4.88
C ASN A 24 33.01 52.40 -4.11
N ASP A 25 34.25 52.00 -4.37
CA ASP A 25 34.93 50.80 -3.82
C ASP A 25 34.99 50.75 -2.28
N GLY A 26 34.94 49.53 -1.72
CA GLY A 26 34.83 49.30 -0.26
C GLY A 26 35.19 47.87 0.19
N PHE A 27 36.38 47.39 -0.17
CA PHE A 27 36.86 46.03 0.06
C PHE A 27 36.83 45.61 1.55
N THR A 28 35.87 44.76 1.95
CA THR A 28 35.75 44.24 3.32
C THR A 28 35.68 42.71 3.35
N MET A 29 36.85 42.11 3.60
CA MET A 29 37.16 40.68 3.56
C MET A 29 36.57 39.88 4.75
N ARG A 30 35.24 39.98 4.98
CA ARG A 30 34.55 39.31 6.11
C ARG A 30 33.41 38.37 5.71
N ASN A 31 32.83 38.52 4.52
CA ASN A 31 31.65 37.74 4.12
C ASN A 31 31.98 36.40 3.44
N ALA A 32 33.23 36.16 3.03
CA ALA A 32 33.66 34.91 2.39
C ALA A 32 33.61 33.68 3.32
N VAL A 33 33.74 33.89 4.64
CA VAL A 33 33.77 32.79 5.63
C VAL A 33 32.38 32.17 5.85
N PHE A 34 31.32 32.98 5.86
CA PHE A 34 29.96 32.49 6.11
C PHE A 34 29.37 31.69 4.94
N ALA A 35 29.75 32.00 3.70
CA ALA A 35 29.32 31.22 2.52
C ALA A 35 29.89 29.79 2.53
N LEU A 36 31.09 29.60 3.06
CA LEU A 36 31.80 28.32 3.07
C LEU A 36 31.30 27.34 4.15
N LEU A 37 30.68 27.86 5.22
CA LEU A 37 30.14 27.03 6.30
C LEU A 37 28.88 26.24 5.88
N PHE A 38 28.04 26.82 5.01
CA PHE A 38 26.81 26.16 4.54
C PHE A 38 27.07 24.98 3.60
N SER A 39 28.17 25.00 2.85
CA SER A 39 28.54 23.90 1.94
C SER A 39 28.86 22.58 2.67
N LEU A 40 29.23 22.63 3.95
CA LEU A 40 29.58 21.44 4.74
C LEU A 40 28.39 20.75 5.41
N LEU A 41 27.22 21.41 5.51
CA LEU A 41 26.00 20.80 6.03
C LEU A 41 25.17 20.06 4.97
N ALA A 42 25.49 20.24 3.68
CA ALA A 42 24.89 19.51 2.56
C ALA A 42 25.54 18.12 2.31
N GLY A 43 26.50 17.69 3.12
CA GLY A 43 27.34 16.50 2.86
C GLY A 43 26.83 15.14 3.37
N CYS A 44 25.83 15.09 4.24
CA CYS A 44 25.46 13.87 4.97
C CYS A 44 24.41 12.96 4.26
N GLY A 45 24.32 13.00 2.92
CA GLY A 45 23.37 12.20 2.13
C GLY A 45 23.97 11.03 1.33
N GLY A 46 25.30 10.83 1.38
CA GLY A 46 26.04 10.17 0.29
C GLY A 46 26.25 8.65 0.32
N THR A 47 25.80 7.89 1.33
CA THR A 47 26.27 6.49 1.53
C THR A 47 25.17 5.48 1.95
N ARG A 48 24.02 5.47 1.28
CA ARG A 48 23.06 4.33 1.34
C ARG A 48 22.50 3.80 0.02
N LEU A 49 22.79 4.44 -1.12
CA LEU A 49 22.27 4.03 -2.43
C LEU A 49 22.89 2.73 -3.02
N ALA A 50 23.96 2.20 -2.42
CA ALA A 50 24.66 0.99 -2.89
C ALA A 50 24.21 -0.32 -2.21
N LEU A 51 23.20 -0.28 -1.34
CA LEU A 51 22.59 -1.47 -0.69
C LEU A 51 21.06 -1.53 -0.87
N GLN A 52 20.49 -0.68 -1.73
CA GLN A 52 19.04 -0.70 -2.04
C GLN A 52 18.70 -1.37 -3.37
N SER A 53 19.69 -1.61 -4.25
CA SER A 53 19.49 -2.31 -5.53
C SER A 53 19.27 -3.83 -5.40
N GLU A 54 19.54 -4.41 -4.22
CA GLU A 54 19.20 -5.81 -3.91
C GLU A 54 17.90 -5.92 -3.09
N ALA A 55 17.23 -4.79 -2.80
CA ALA A 55 15.90 -4.73 -2.22
C ALA A 55 14.80 -4.47 -3.28
N GLU A 56 15.12 -4.64 -4.57
CA GLU A 56 14.16 -4.72 -5.68
C GLU A 56 13.75 -6.18 -5.98
N GLU A 57 13.97 -7.10 -5.03
CA GLU A 57 13.20 -8.35 -4.97
C GLU A 57 11.73 -7.99 -4.79
N SER A 58 10.95 -8.13 -5.88
CA SER A 58 9.62 -7.55 -6.06
C SER A 58 8.75 -7.68 -4.80
N SER A 59 8.46 -6.54 -4.16
CA SER A 59 7.67 -6.47 -2.92
C SER A 59 6.18 -6.69 -3.21
N VAL A 60 5.83 -7.95 -3.53
CA VAL A 60 4.52 -8.35 -4.06
C VAL A 60 3.40 -7.82 -3.17
N ASN A 61 2.67 -6.81 -3.67
CA ASN A 61 1.58 -6.19 -2.95
C ASN A 61 0.36 -7.11 -3.01
N LEU A 62 0.13 -7.86 -1.93
CA LEU A 62 -0.99 -8.80 -1.82
C LEU A 62 -2.33 -8.06 -1.99
N ALA A 63 -2.44 -6.82 -1.52
CA ALA A 63 -3.67 -6.04 -1.63
C ALA A 63 -4.09 -5.77 -3.09
N ASP A 64 -3.12 -5.61 -3.99
CA ASP A 64 -3.33 -5.38 -5.43
C ASP A 64 -3.70 -6.69 -6.14
N ALA A 65 -2.94 -7.77 -5.90
CA ALA A 65 -3.27 -9.09 -6.46
C ALA A 65 -4.68 -9.57 -6.03
N LEU A 66 -5.09 -9.26 -4.81
CA LEU A 66 -6.46 -9.48 -4.33
C LEU A 66 -7.47 -8.51 -4.96
N ALA A 67 -7.08 -7.28 -5.32
CA ALA A 67 -7.94 -6.36 -6.06
C ALA A 67 -8.24 -6.92 -7.45
N ASP A 68 -7.24 -7.45 -8.16
CA ASP A 68 -7.43 -8.11 -9.45
C ASP A 68 -8.38 -9.31 -9.34
N CYS A 69 -8.23 -10.14 -8.31
CA CYS A 69 -9.18 -11.23 -8.05
C CYS A 69 -10.61 -10.75 -7.71
N ARG A 70 -10.77 -9.57 -7.07
CA ARG A 70 -12.11 -8.97 -6.85
C ARG A 70 -12.70 -8.39 -8.13
N ASN A 71 -11.87 -7.79 -8.99
CA ASN A 71 -12.27 -7.10 -10.21
C ASN A 71 -12.58 -8.07 -11.35
N GLY A 72 -11.81 -9.15 -11.49
CA GLY A 72 -12.03 -10.21 -12.47
C GLY A 72 -13.23 -11.11 -12.14
N PHE A 73 -13.61 -11.20 -10.86
CA PHE A 73 -14.74 -12.01 -10.38
C PHE A 73 -15.67 -11.18 -9.46
N PRO A 74 -16.45 -10.24 -10.02
CA PRO A 74 -17.32 -9.36 -9.22
C PRO A 74 -18.49 -10.08 -8.54
N ASP A 75 -19.01 -11.18 -9.10
CA ASP A 75 -20.12 -11.93 -8.49
C ASP A 75 -19.61 -12.92 -7.42
N GLN A 76 -19.80 -12.55 -6.16
CA GLN A 76 -19.35 -13.34 -5.01
C GLN A 76 -20.09 -14.68 -4.81
N ILE A 77 -21.18 -14.95 -5.52
CA ILE A 77 -21.96 -16.19 -5.44
C ILE A 77 -21.72 -17.01 -6.71
N ALA A 78 -22.09 -16.49 -7.88
CA ALA A 78 -21.98 -17.23 -9.14
C ALA A 78 -20.53 -17.49 -9.57
N GLN A 79 -19.59 -16.64 -9.14
CA GLN A 79 -18.15 -16.79 -9.41
C GLN A 79 -17.35 -17.12 -8.15
N ALA A 80 -18.01 -17.59 -7.07
CA ALA A 80 -17.36 -17.84 -5.78
C ALA A 80 -16.11 -18.74 -5.87
N VAL A 81 -16.19 -19.84 -6.63
CA VAL A 81 -15.11 -20.82 -6.82
C VAL A 81 -13.91 -20.22 -7.56
N PRO A 82 -14.00 -19.75 -8.83
CA PRO A 82 -12.84 -19.20 -9.53
C PRO A 82 -12.25 -17.95 -8.86
N ARG A 83 -13.08 -17.17 -8.15
CA ARG A 83 -12.61 -16.08 -7.29
C ARG A 83 -11.75 -16.58 -6.13
N ALA A 84 -12.19 -17.63 -5.44
CA ALA A 84 -11.43 -18.26 -4.36
C ALA A 84 -10.13 -18.90 -4.88
N ASP A 85 -10.15 -19.54 -6.05
CA ASP A 85 -8.93 -20.08 -6.68
C ASP A 85 -7.93 -18.98 -7.04
N CYS A 86 -8.40 -17.83 -7.53
CA CYS A 86 -7.56 -16.65 -7.75
C CYS A 86 -6.92 -16.14 -6.44
N ILE A 87 -7.73 -15.96 -5.39
CA ILE A 87 -7.26 -15.50 -4.07
C ILE A 87 -6.22 -16.48 -3.48
N VAL A 88 -6.48 -17.78 -3.59
CA VAL A 88 -5.56 -18.82 -3.11
C VAL A 88 -4.26 -18.82 -3.93
N LYS A 89 -4.31 -18.69 -5.25
CA LYS A 89 -3.11 -18.53 -6.08
C LYS A 89 -2.31 -17.27 -5.70
N ALA A 90 -2.99 -16.17 -5.40
CA ALA A 90 -2.34 -14.93 -4.96
C ALA A 90 -1.62 -15.10 -3.61
N THR A 91 -2.21 -15.78 -2.62
CA THR A 91 -1.55 -16.04 -1.33
C THR A 91 -0.47 -17.13 -1.42
N GLU A 92 -0.68 -18.18 -2.23
CA GLU A 92 0.33 -19.21 -2.52
C GLU A 92 1.61 -18.62 -3.14
N LEU A 93 1.49 -17.62 -4.02
CA LEU A 93 2.65 -16.94 -4.62
C LEU A 93 3.25 -15.84 -3.74
N SER A 94 2.42 -14.99 -3.12
CA SER A 94 2.90 -13.78 -2.43
C SER A 94 3.25 -14.01 -0.96
N VAL A 95 2.51 -14.88 -0.26
CA VAL A 95 2.57 -15.01 1.20
C VAL A 95 3.32 -16.26 1.62
N ARG A 96 3.01 -17.39 0.98
CA ARG A 96 3.53 -18.72 1.36
C ARG A 96 5.06 -18.80 1.44
N PRO A 97 5.86 -18.19 0.53
CA PRO A 97 7.33 -18.24 0.62
C PRO A 97 7.89 -17.49 1.84
N GLY A 98 7.16 -16.50 2.37
CA GLY A 98 7.58 -15.69 3.52
C GLY A 98 7.11 -16.19 4.88
N LEU A 99 6.39 -17.31 4.95
CA LEU A 99 5.87 -17.87 6.20
C LEU A 99 6.81 -18.91 6.81
N ARG A 100 7.07 -18.78 8.12
CA ARG A 100 7.79 -19.80 8.91
C ARG A 100 6.99 -21.10 9.05
N PHE A 101 5.66 -21.01 8.97
CA PHE A 101 4.70 -22.11 9.11
C PHE A 101 3.69 -22.07 7.94
N PRO A 102 4.12 -22.38 6.70
CA PRO A 102 3.29 -22.22 5.51
C PRO A 102 2.04 -23.12 5.50
N GLU A 103 2.05 -24.23 6.25
CA GLU A 103 0.92 -25.14 6.38
C GLU A 103 -0.30 -24.50 7.08
N LEU A 104 -0.09 -23.40 7.82
CA LEU A 104 -1.17 -22.60 8.38
C LEU A 104 -1.96 -21.88 7.28
N LEU A 105 -1.27 -21.29 6.30
CA LEU A 105 -1.90 -20.67 5.13
C LEU A 105 -2.56 -21.72 4.23
N ASP A 106 -1.91 -22.88 4.05
CA ASP A 106 -2.49 -23.99 3.28
C ASP A 106 -3.84 -24.44 3.88
N ARG A 107 -3.95 -24.44 5.22
CA ARG A 107 -5.20 -24.72 5.95
C ARG A 107 -6.27 -23.66 5.69
N GLU A 108 -5.92 -22.37 5.71
CA GLU A 108 -6.85 -21.28 5.40
C GLU A 108 -7.34 -21.34 3.95
N ASN A 109 -6.43 -21.58 3.01
CA ASN A 109 -6.71 -21.69 1.58
C ASN A 109 -7.58 -22.90 1.25
N MET A 110 -7.39 -24.03 1.93
CA MET A 110 -8.27 -25.20 1.84
C MET A 110 -9.69 -24.88 2.32
N LEU A 111 -9.84 -24.20 3.47
CA LEU A 111 -11.15 -23.75 3.96
C LEU A 111 -11.82 -22.78 2.97
N ARG A 112 -11.07 -21.81 2.45
CA ARG A 112 -11.57 -20.82 1.47
C ARG A 112 -12.15 -21.49 0.22
N LYS A 113 -11.44 -22.46 -0.37
CA LYS A 113 -11.93 -23.28 -1.49
C LYS A 113 -13.19 -24.09 -1.11
N ALA A 114 -13.19 -24.74 0.05
CA ALA A 114 -14.33 -25.53 0.52
C ALA A 114 -15.59 -24.70 0.79
N LEU A 115 -15.46 -23.49 1.33
CA LEU A 115 -16.57 -22.56 1.55
C LEU A 115 -17.05 -21.91 0.25
N ALA A 116 -16.16 -21.64 -0.70
CA ALA A 116 -16.54 -21.12 -2.02
C ALA A 116 -17.45 -22.09 -2.79
N ALA A 117 -17.15 -23.39 -2.73
CA ALA A 117 -18.02 -24.43 -3.27
C ALA A 117 -19.39 -24.50 -2.56
N GLN A 118 -19.42 -24.35 -1.22
CA GLN A 118 -20.68 -24.30 -0.45
C GLN A 118 -21.52 -23.06 -0.79
N VAL A 119 -20.90 -21.89 -1.01
CA VAL A 119 -21.59 -20.66 -1.45
C VAL A 119 -22.14 -20.79 -2.87
N ALA A 120 -21.36 -21.31 -3.82
CA ALA A 120 -21.82 -21.55 -5.18
C ALA A 120 -22.99 -22.56 -5.26
N ALA A 121 -23.02 -23.53 -4.34
CA ALA A 121 -24.12 -24.49 -4.19
C ALA A 121 -25.31 -23.95 -3.36
N GLY A 122 -25.26 -22.72 -2.84
CA GLY A 122 -26.31 -22.14 -1.99
C GLY A 122 -26.41 -22.70 -0.57
N ASN A 123 -25.49 -23.58 -0.16
CA ASN A 123 -25.49 -24.27 1.13
C ASN A 123 -25.01 -23.39 2.30
N VAL A 124 -24.27 -22.31 2.01
CA VAL A 124 -23.69 -21.37 3.00
C VAL A 124 -23.88 -19.95 2.49
N SER A 125 -24.23 -19.02 3.38
CA SER A 125 -24.39 -17.60 3.00
C SER A 125 -23.05 -16.87 2.88
N LEU A 126 -23.01 -15.77 2.12
CA LEU A 126 -21.82 -14.90 2.03
C LEU A 126 -21.34 -14.40 3.40
N LEU A 127 -22.27 -14.10 4.30
CA LEU A 127 -21.98 -13.62 5.66
C LEU A 127 -21.36 -14.73 6.51
N GLU A 128 -21.90 -15.95 6.42
CA GLU A 128 -21.41 -17.12 7.14
C GLU A 128 -20.06 -17.61 6.61
N ARG A 129 -19.83 -17.56 5.28
CA ARG A 129 -18.48 -17.76 4.70
C ARG A 129 -17.48 -16.82 5.36
N ASN A 130 -17.80 -15.52 5.39
CA ASN A 130 -16.90 -14.50 5.92
C ASN A 130 -16.63 -14.68 7.43
N ASP A 131 -17.66 -15.02 8.21
CA ASP A 131 -17.54 -15.33 9.65
C ASP A 131 -16.64 -16.56 9.89
N ARG A 132 -16.84 -17.64 9.14
CA ARG A 132 -16.00 -18.85 9.22
C ARG A 132 -14.55 -18.55 8.84
N ILE A 133 -14.30 -17.79 7.76
CA ILE A 133 -12.95 -17.39 7.36
C ILE A 133 -12.28 -16.53 8.45
N ALA A 134 -12.95 -15.50 8.96
CA ALA A 134 -12.39 -14.61 9.98
C ALA A 134 -12.03 -15.36 11.27
N LYS A 135 -12.92 -16.26 11.73
CA LYS A 135 -12.66 -17.13 12.90
C LYS A 135 -11.46 -18.05 12.69
N THR A 136 -11.33 -18.68 11.52
CA THR A 136 -10.20 -19.56 11.21
C THR A 136 -8.89 -18.77 11.05
N HIS A 137 -8.90 -17.62 10.38
CA HIS A 137 -7.71 -16.76 10.26
C HIS A 137 -7.22 -16.31 11.64
N LYS A 138 -8.13 -15.85 12.51
CA LYS A 138 -7.83 -15.48 13.91
C LYS A 138 -7.25 -16.63 14.74
N ALA A 139 -7.76 -17.85 14.57
CA ALA A 139 -7.21 -19.04 15.21
C ALA A 139 -5.81 -19.40 14.68
N ILE A 140 -5.59 -19.24 13.37
CA ILE A 140 -4.29 -19.43 12.72
C ILE A 140 -3.25 -18.44 13.24
N LEU A 141 -3.58 -17.16 13.39
CA LEU A 141 -2.65 -16.17 13.94
C LEU A 141 -2.29 -16.46 15.41
N ALA A 142 -3.22 -17.01 16.19
CA ALA A 142 -2.93 -17.47 17.55
C ALA A 142 -1.99 -18.69 17.56
N GLU A 143 -2.20 -19.66 16.67
CA GLU A 143 -1.32 -20.82 16.50
C GLU A 143 0.07 -20.41 16.01
N GLU A 144 0.17 -19.47 15.05
CA GLU A 144 1.43 -18.89 14.58
C GLU A 144 2.18 -18.21 15.74
N ALA A 145 1.50 -17.36 16.52
CA ALA A 145 2.11 -16.66 17.65
C ALA A 145 2.58 -17.60 18.77
N GLU A 146 1.93 -18.75 18.98
CA GLU A 146 2.40 -19.80 19.90
C GLU A 146 3.65 -20.49 19.37
N ARG A 147 3.62 -20.95 18.12
CA ARG A 147 4.76 -21.60 17.46
C ARG A 147 5.98 -20.68 17.36
N LEU A 148 5.77 -19.38 17.12
CA LEU A 148 6.85 -18.38 17.11
C LEU A 148 7.47 -18.17 18.50
N ARG A 149 6.70 -18.26 19.59
CA ARG A 149 7.22 -18.18 20.97
C ARG A 149 7.96 -19.45 21.40
N ALA A 150 7.62 -20.60 20.83
CA ALA A 150 8.31 -21.88 21.08
C ALA A 150 9.54 -22.13 20.19
N ALA A 151 9.69 -21.40 19.08
CA ALA A 151 10.75 -21.63 18.09
C ALA A 151 12.00 -20.75 18.31
N PRO A 152 13.22 -21.23 18.00
CA PRO A 152 14.45 -20.45 18.12
C PRO A 152 14.43 -19.13 17.34
N SER A 153 15.16 -18.13 17.83
CA SER A 153 15.25 -16.79 17.22
C SER A 153 16.13 -16.72 15.97
N GLU A 154 16.88 -17.77 15.66
CA GLU A 154 17.74 -17.84 14.48
C GLU A 154 16.92 -17.77 13.18
N GLY A 155 17.43 -17.04 12.19
CA GLY A 155 16.76 -16.83 10.90
C GLY A 155 15.63 -15.80 10.90
N GLN A 156 15.43 -15.03 11.98
CA GLN A 156 14.43 -13.94 12.02
C GLN A 156 14.87 -12.72 11.19
N GLY A 157 14.75 -12.83 9.86
CA GLY A 157 14.82 -11.70 8.93
C GLY A 157 13.60 -10.79 9.01
N ALA A 158 13.58 -9.72 8.20
CA ALA A 158 12.42 -8.85 8.07
C ALA A 158 11.21 -9.64 7.53
N THR A 159 10.03 -9.43 8.10
CA THR A 159 8.78 -10.04 7.59
C THR A 159 8.41 -9.40 6.24
N PRO A 160 8.21 -10.18 5.15
CA PRO A 160 7.80 -9.64 3.85
C PRO A 160 6.45 -8.92 3.90
N LEU A 161 6.28 -7.88 3.07
CA LEU A 161 5.08 -7.04 3.05
C LEU A 161 3.78 -7.84 2.88
N ALA A 162 3.76 -8.80 1.95
CA ALA A 162 2.61 -9.69 1.73
C ALA A 162 2.20 -10.49 2.98
N VAL A 163 3.18 -10.90 3.82
CA VAL A 163 2.91 -11.59 5.08
C VAL A 163 2.33 -10.63 6.12
N VAL A 164 2.82 -9.40 6.20
CA VAL A 164 2.21 -8.35 7.05
C VAL A 164 0.76 -8.05 6.61
N GLN A 165 0.52 -7.95 5.31
CA GLN A 165 -0.81 -7.72 4.74
C GLN A 165 -1.76 -8.89 4.98
N TRP A 166 -1.29 -10.13 4.86
CA TRP A 166 -2.08 -11.32 5.19
C TRP A 166 -2.45 -11.36 6.68
N ARG A 167 -1.51 -11.11 7.60
CA ARG A 167 -1.79 -11.03 9.06
C ARG A 167 -2.73 -9.88 9.45
N ALA A 168 -2.90 -8.89 8.58
CA ALA A 168 -3.83 -7.76 8.75
C ALA A 168 -5.17 -7.96 7.99
N SER A 169 -5.37 -9.12 7.36
CA SER A 169 -6.61 -9.48 6.66
C SER A 169 -7.66 -10.09 7.58
N ASN A 170 -8.85 -10.33 7.05
CA ASN A 170 -9.87 -11.22 7.60
C ASN A 170 -10.21 -11.01 9.08
N SER A 171 -10.13 -9.74 9.51
CA SER A 171 -10.52 -9.29 10.85
C SER A 171 -12.00 -9.58 11.17
N ASP A 172 -12.37 -9.52 12.45
CA ASP A 172 -13.77 -9.70 12.90
C ASP A 172 -14.76 -8.71 12.24
N ALA A 173 -14.29 -7.62 11.61
CA ALA A 173 -15.12 -6.71 10.83
C ALA A 173 -15.58 -7.30 9.48
N CYS A 174 -14.89 -8.30 8.93
CA CYS A 174 -15.25 -8.97 7.68
C CYS A 174 -16.53 -9.82 7.78
N ALA A 175 -16.88 -10.24 9.00
CA ALA A 175 -18.12 -10.95 9.35
C ALA A 175 -19.37 -10.03 9.43
N ARG A 176 -19.33 -8.86 8.77
CA ARG A 176 -20.41 -7.87 8.74
C ARG A 176 -20.91 -7.64 7.31
N LEU A 177 -22.09 -7.02 7.19
CA LEU A 177 -22.58 -6.51 5.91
C LEU A 177 -21.53 -5.56 5.30
N GLY A 178 -21.20 -5.76 4.03
CA GLY A 178 -20.12 -5.03 3.36
C GLY A 178 -18.76 -5.73 3.35
N GLY A 179 -18.65 -6.99 3.80
CA GLY A 179 -17.44 -7.83 3.77
C GLY A 179 -16.90 -8.23 2.38
N ASN A 180 -16.97 -7.33 1.40
CA ASN A 180 -16.28 -7.35 0.11
C ASN A 180 -15.31 -6.15 0.04
N SER A 181 -14.60 -5.89 1.14
CA SER A 181 -13.64 -4.79 1.27
C SER A 181 -12.22 -5.26 0.91
N PRO A 182 -11.23 -4.36 0.79
CA PRO A 182 -9.87 -4.73 0.36
C PRO A 182 -9.20 -5.84 1.17
N ASN A 183 -9.57 -5.99 2.45
CA ASN A 183 -8.94 -6.91 3.41
C ASN A 183 -9.84 -8.09 3.81
N CYS A 184 -10.98 -8.31 3.12
CA CYS A 184 -11.92 -9.41 3.40
C CYS A 184 -12.06 -10.31 2.18
N TYR A 185 -11.52 -11.53 2.24
CA TYR A 185 -11.34 -12.43 1.09
C TYR A 185 -11.20 -13.90 1.51
#